data_AF-A0A3D0LE75-F1
#
_entry.id   AF-A0A3D0LE75-F1
#
_cell.length_a   1.000
_cell.length_b   1.000
_cell.length_c   1.000
_cell.angle_alpha   90.00
_cell.angle_beta   90.00
_cell.angle_gamma   90.00
#
_symmetry.space_group_name_H-M   'P 1'
#
loop_
_entity.id
_entity.type
_entity.pdbx_description
1 polymer ?
#
loop_
_entity_poly.entity_id
_entity_poly.type
_entity_poly.pdbx_seq_one_letter_code
_entity_poly.pdbx_strand_id
1 'polypeptide(L)'
;EAVLDHAVDLILNMVDKATATLGDYTYDPDEHHEIAKKIASQCMVLMKNDGNLLPLNKNKKFAVIGEMAKKPRYQGAGSSLINPIKLDCAYDTLKEMGVDFSYAPGFVTDKKKKKKVSEDALVEEAVNTAKDAEAVLMFIGLTDEYETEGCDRKHINLPPLHNRLVEEVLKVNKNVVVVLAGGAVVDMPWADDVAAILNMFLTGQAGGSAVCDILFGDVNPSGKLSESYPFALEDNSSANYFPGTSVSVEYRESVYVGYRYYDTADKPVRFPFGFGLSYTTFEYSDLKLSADSIKDTDTLKVSFKIKNTGDRDGAEVAQVYVNDVESTIYRPVKELKGFKKVFLKAGEEKEVEVELDKRAFAFYNVDAHDWQVETGEFKILVGASSRDIKLEKSVNVESSVAYAVPDYRRTAPNYYGADITAVPDEQYKAVLGHEIPENERDKSKPLTILNTIEDAADGKWGGRLNRLLKKFLGEDNLMSAVALQLPIKNFISMSFGIFSPRMAEGLLVILNEDKFCKGLRMIIGGFFKGGGFKQLSKLKQI
;
A
#
# COMPACT_ATOMS: atom_id res chain seq x y z
N GLU A 1 -0.39 -39.19 10.77
CA GLU A 1 -0.66 -39.72 9.42
C GLU A 1 -1.81 -38.94 8.78
N ALA A 2 -3.04 -39.00 9.28
CA ALA A 2 -4.18 -38.26 8.69
C ALA A 2 -3.94 -36.75 8.39
N VAL A 3 -3.29 -35.99 9.29
CA VAL A 3 -2.95 -34.57 9.05
C VAL A 3 -1.95 -34.41 7.89
N LEU A 4 -0.99 -35.33 7.78
CA LEU A 4 -0.03 -35.35 6.69
C LEU A 4 -0.72 -35.74 5.37
N ASP A 5 -1.56 -36.78 5.40
CA ASP A 5 -2.31 -37.23 4.22
C ASP A 5 -3.19 -36.10 3.68
N HIS A 6 -3.91 -35.40 4.56
CA HIS A 6 -4.70 -34.24 4.17
C HIS A 6 -3.85 -33.12 3.54
N ALA A 7 -2.67 -32.83 4.09
CA ALA A 7 -1.75 -31.85 3.50
C ALA A 7 -1.24 -32.28 2.12
N VAL A 8 -0.97 -33.58 1.93
CA VAL A 8 -0.59 -34.15 0.63
C VAL A 8 -1.76 -34.05 -0.35
N ASP A 9 -2.98 -34.38 0.07
CA ASP A 9 -4.18 -34.29 -0.76
C ASP A 9 -4.42 -32.85 -1.25
N LEU A 10 -4.18 -31.83 -0.41
CA LEU A 10 -4.28 -30.43 -0.84
C LEU A 10 -3.30 -30.09 -1.97
N ILE A 11 -2.07 -30.60 -1.89
CA ILE A 11 -1.05 -30.40 -2.93
C ILE A 11 -1.45 -31.15 -4.22
N LEU A 12 -1.87 -32.41 -4.11
CA LEU A 12 -2.28 -33.22 -5.26
C LEU A 12 -3.50 -32.62 -5.95
N ASN A 13 -4.50 -32.18 -5.20
CA ASN A 13 -5.67 -31.48 -5.74
C ASN A 13 -5.29 -30.20 -6.51
N MET A 14 -4.26 -29.48 -6.06
CA MET A 14 -3.74 -28.32 -6.80
C MET A 14 -3.03 -28.75 -8.09
N VAL A 15 -2.23 -29.83 -8.06
CA VAL A 15 -1.56 -30.40 -9.24
C VAL A 15 -2.59 -30.87 -10.28
N ASP A 16 -3.66 -31.52 -9.86
CA ASP A 16 -4.70 -32.01 -10.76
C ASP A 16 -5.42 -30.85 -11.44
N LYS A 17 -5.78 -29.81 -10.68
CA LYS A 17 -6.36 -28.57 -11.22
C LYS A 17 -5.42 -27.88 -12.21
N ALA A 18 -4.13 -27.77 -11.89
CA ALA A 18 -3.14 -27.12 -12.75
C ALA A 18 -2.90 -27.92 -14.03
N THR A 19 -2.85 -29.25 -13.95
CA THR A 19 -2.63 -30.14 -15.09
C THR A 19 -3.74 -30.00 -16.12
N ALA A 20 -4.98 -29.77 -15.70
CA ALA A 20 -6.11 -29.50 -16.59
C ALA A 20 -5.96 -28.22 -17.43
N THR A 21 -5.05 -27.31 -17.05
CA THR A 21 -4.78 -26.05 -17.76
C THR A 21 -3.52 -26.08 -18.63
N LEU A 22 -2.73 -27.16 -18.57
CA LEU A 22 -1.53 -27.28 -19.38
C LEU A 22 -1.90 -27.49 -20.86
N GLY A 23 -1.29 -26.69 -21.74
CA GLY A 23 -1.48 -26.79 -23.18
C GLY A 23 -0.55 -25.84 -23.93
N ASP A 24 -0.51 -25.98 -25.25
CA ASP A 24 0.26 -25.10 -26.13
C ASP A 24 -0.48 -23.77 -26.31
N TYR A 25 -0.21 -22.81 -25.43
CA TYR A 25 -0.74 -21.45 -25.52
C TYR A 25 0.40 -20.44 -25.66
N THR A 26 0.23 -19.51 -26.60
CA THR A 26 1.09 -18.34 -26.78
C THR A 26 0.25 -17.08 -26.60
N TYR A 27 0.79 -16.08 -25.91
CA TYR A 27 0.15 -14.77 -25.75
C TYR A 27 0.74 -13.75 -26.71
N ASP A 28 0.00 -12.68 -26.99
CA ASP A 28 0.48 -11.51 -27.73
C ASP A 28 1.07 -10.47 -26.74
N PRO A 29 2.40 -10.21 -26.79
CA PRO A 29 3.02 -9.26 -25.88
C PRO A 29 2.58 -7.81 -26.08
N ASP A 30 2.24 -7.42 -27.31
CA ASP A 30 1.84 -6.04 -27.62
C ASP A 30 0.41 -5.80 -27.14
N GLU A 31 -0.50 -6.76 -27.35
CA GLU A 31 -1.86 -6.69 -26.79
C GLU A 31 -1.84 -6.60 -25.25
N HIS A 32 -1.01 -7.41 -24.60
CA HIS A 32 -0.83 -7.36 -23.15
C HIS A 32 -0.22 -6.03 -22.67
N HIS A 33 0.65 -5.42 -23.46
CA HIS A 33 1.21 -4.09 -23.15
C HIS A 33 0.14 -3.00 -23.25
N GLU A 34 -0.74 -3.04 -24.24
CA GLU A 34 -1.88 -2.10 -24.35
C GLU A 34 -2.90 -2.29 -23.22
N ILE A 35 -3.16 -3.53 -22.80
CA ILE A 35 -3.97 -3.80 -21.61
C ILE A 35 -3.30 -3.20 -20.36
N ALA A 36 -1.99 -3.38 -20.20
CA ALA A 36 -1.24 -2.79 -19.09
C ALA A 36 -1.32 -1.25 -19.12
N LYS A 37 -1.22 -0.62 -20.30
CA LYS A 37 -1.36 0.84 -20.47
C LYS A 37 -2.75 1.31 -20.03
N LYS A 38 -3.80 0.60 -20.45
CA LYS A 38 -5.19 0.91 -20.07
C LYS A 38 -5.47 0.73 -18.58
N ILE A 39 -4.84 -0.25 -17.92
CA ILE A 39 -4.93 -0.43 -16.48
C ILE A 39 -4.19 0.71 -15.78
N ALA A 40 -2.95 0.98 -16.18
CA ALA A 40 -2.13 2.06 -15.64
C ALA A 40 -2.86 3.41 -15.66
N SER A 41 -3.44 3.80 -16.80
CA SER A 41 -4.15 5.09 -16.93
C SER A 41 -5.41 5.19 -16.07
N GLN A 42 -5.98 4.07 -15.62
CA GLN A 42 -7.14 4.03 -14.72
C GLN A 42 -6.75 3.95 -13.23
N CYS A 43 -5.49 3.66 -12.92
CA CYS A 43 -4.95 3.61 -11.56
C CYS A 43 -4.40 4.96 -11.09
N MET A 44 -3.96 5.83 -12.01
CA MET A 44 -3.40 7.13 -11.64
C MET A 44 -4.47 8.05 -11.04
N VAL A 45 -4.08 8.79 -10.01
CA VAL A 45 -4.98 9.68 -9.26
C VAL A 45 -4.52 11.12 -9.43
N LEU A 46 -5.36 11.95 -10.04
CA LEU A 46 -5.15 13.39 -10.06
C LEU A 46 -5.53 13.96 -8.69
N MET A 47 -4.54 14.41 -7.93
CA MET A 47 -4.71 14.87 -6.54
C MET A 47 -4.92 16.38 -6.46
N LYS A 48 -4.33 17.14 -7.39
CA LYS A 48 -4.46 18.60 -7.47
C LYS A 48 -4.38 19.06 -8.92
N ASN A 49 -5.13 20.10 -9.29
CA ASN A 49 -5.12 20.69 -10.63
C ASN A 49 -5.61 22.16 -10.62
N ASP A 50 -4.81 23.05 -10.06
CA ASP A 50 -5.14 24.48 -9.95
C ASP A 50 -5.15 25.16 -11.32
N GLY A 51 -6.11 26.07 -11.51
CA GLY A 51 -6.26 26.82 -12.76
C GLY A 51 -6.57 25.96 -13.99
N ASN A 52 -6.93 24.68 -13.80
CA ASN A 52 -7.08 23.69 -14.86
C ASN A 52 -5.82 23.59 -15.75
N LEU A 53 -4.63 23.61 -15.14
CA LEU A 53 -3.36 23.48 -15.88
C LEU A 53 -3.31 22.17 -16.69
N LEU A 54 -3.77 21.07 -16.12
CA LEU A 54 -3.97 19.81 -16.83
C LEU A 54 -5.40 19.73 -17.40
N PRO A 55 -5.59 19.17 -18.62
CA PRO A 55 -4.55 18.64 -19.51
C PRO A 55 -3.74 19.72 -20.23
N LEU A 56 -2.48 19.41 -20.55
CA LEU A 56 -1.53 20.30 -21.19
C LEU A 56 -1.78 20.44 -22.70
N ASN A 57 -1.35 21.56 -23.26
CA ASN A 57 -1.38 21.81 -24.70
C ASN A 57 -0.05 21.39 -25.35
N LYS A 58 -0.08 20.42 -26.28
CA LYS A 58 1.10 19.87 -26.98
C LYS A 58 1.96 20.92 -27.71
N ASN A 59 1.41 22.09 -28.06
CA ASN A 59 2.11 23.17 -28.78
C ASN A 59 2.91 24.11 -27.86
N LYS A 60 2.98 23.81 -26.56
CA LYS A 60 3.67 24.62 -25.56
C LYS A 60 5.08 24.06 -25.32
N LYS A 61 5.98 24.91 -24.82
CA LYS A 61 7.33 24.48 -24.46
C LYS A 61 7.38 24.01 -23.00
N PHE A 62 7.89 22.80 -22.77
CA PHE A 62 7.96 22.21 -21.44
C PHE A 62 9.39 22.04 -20.92
N ALA A 63 9.52 21.93 -19.59
CA ALA A 63 10.70 21.39 -18.95
C ALA A 63 10.36 20.04 -18.32
N VAL A 64 11.05 18.97 -18.71
CA VAL A 64 10.93 17.64 -18.09
C VAL A 64 12.07 17.46 -17.12
N ILE A 65 11.75 17.35 -15.83
CA ILE A 65 12.72 17.29 -14.75
C ILE A 65 12.55 15.99 -13.98
N GLY A 66 13.66 15.30 -13.69
CA GLY A 66 13.68 14.08 -12.91
C GLY A 66 14.09 12.85 -13.71
N GLU A 67 15.07 12.09 -13.21
CA GLU A 67 15.58 10.89 -13.91
C GLU A 67 14.48 9.84 -14.12
N MET A 68 13.45 9.83 -13.27
CA MET A 68 12.30 8.93 -13.39
C MET A 68 11.50 9.10 -14.70
N ALA A 69 11.61 10.24 -15.39
CA ALA A 69 11.03 10.39 -16.73
C ALA A 69 11.67 9.44 -17.76
N LYS A 70 12.97 9.13 -17.61
CA LYS A 70 13.73 8.18 -18.46
C LYS A 70 13.83 6.78 -17.86
N LYS A 71 13.86 6.71 -16.53
CA LYS A 71 14.02 5.46 -15.77
C LYS A 71 12.85 5.32 -14.80
N PRO A 72 11.68 4.90 -15.29
CA PRO A 72 10.48 4.88 -14.47
C PRO A 72 10.64 3.94 -13.28
N ARG A 73 10.11 4.36 -12.13
CA ARG A 73 9.86 3.47 -10.99
C ARG A 73 8.49 2.84 -11.21
N TYR A 74 8.46 1.63 -11.79
CA TYR A 74 7.24 1.00 -12.28
C TYR A 74 6.71 -0.15 -11.42
N GLN A 75 7.50 -0.66 -10.47
CA GLN A 75 7.13 -1.77 -9.59
C GLN A 75 7.88 -1.68 -8.25
N GLY A 76 7.51 -2.54 -7.30
CA GLY A 76 8.20 -2.68 -6.02
C GLY A 76 9.57 -3.36 -6.16
N ALA A 77 10.38 -3.30 -5.11
CA ALA A 77 11.65 -4.04 -5.02
C ALA A 77 11.49 -5.33 -4.20
N GLY A 78 12.42 -6.27 -4.37
CA GLY A 78 12.40 -7.58 -3.68
C GLY A 78 11.88 -8.70 -4.58
N SER A 79 11.22 -9.69 -3.98
CA SER A 79 10.70 -10.89 -4.67
C SER A 79 9.60 -10.59 -5.70
N SER A 80 8.97 -9.42 -5.64
CA SER A 80 7.97 -8.98 -6.61
C SER A 80 8.56 -8.45 -7.93
N LEU A 81 9.89 -8.42 -8.07
CA LEU A 81 10.54 -7.86 -9.25
C LEU A 81 10.33 -8.78 -10.46
N ILE A 82 9.65 -8.24 -11.48
CA ILE A 82 9.43 -8.90 -12.76
C ILE A 82 10.30 -8.24 -13.82
N ASN A 83 10.92 -9.02 -14.71
CA ASN A 83 11.57 -8.52 -15.92
C ASN A 83 10.48 -8.25 -16.98
N PRO A 84 10.14 -6.99 -17.29
CA PRO A 84 9.09 -6.69 -18.23
C PRO A 84 9.52 -7.06 -19.65
N ILE A 85 8.56 -7.46 -20.48
CA ILE A 85 8.81 -7.75 -21.90
C ILE A 85 9.13 -6.45 -22.64
N LYS A 86 8.39 -5.38 -22.31
CA LYS A 86 8.55 -4.04 -22.87
C LYS A 86 8.30 -3.02 -21.77
N LEU A 87 9.28 -2.18 -21.49
CA LEU A 87 9.17 -1.07 -20.54
C LEU A 87 9.26 0.26 -21.30
N ASP A 88 8.19 1.05 -21.29
CA ASP A 88 8.20 2.39 -21.83
C ASP A 88 8.59 3.44 -20.77
N CYS A 89 8.85 4.68 -21.19
CA CYS A 89 9.13 5.79 -20.29
C CYS A 89 8.53 7.09 -20.82
N ALA A 90 8.19 8.02 -19.91
CA ALA A 90 7.56 9.28 -20.29
C ALA A 90 8.44 10.11 -21.23
N TYR A 91 9.76 10.11 -21.04
CA TYR A 91 10.69 10.88 -21.87
C TYR A 91 10.64 10.47 -23.35
N ASP A 92 10.66 9.18 -23.64
CA ASP A 92 10.61 8.69 -25.02
C ASP A 92 9.21 8.87 -25.62
N THR A 93 8.15 8.62 -24.84
CA THR A 93 6.77 8.87 -25.30
C THR A 93 6.55 10.35 -25.64
N LEU A 94 7.03 11.29 -24.81
CA LEU A 94 6.92 12.73 -25.09
C LEU A 94 7.59 13.11 -26.43
N LYS A 95 8.73 12.49 -26.75
CA LYS A 95 9.40 12.69 -28.04
C LYS A 95 8.59 12.13 -29.20
N GLU A 96 8.05 10.92 -29.05
CA GLU A 96 7.22 10.27 -30.06
C GLU A 96 5.94 11.08 -30.34
N MET A 97 5.39 11.72 -29.31
CA MET A 97 4.25 12.65 -29.43
C MET A 97 4.61 14.00 -30.07
N GLY A 98 5.89 14.27 -30.34
CA GLY A 98 6.35 15.53 -30.92
C GLY A 98 6.27 16.74 -29.99
N VAL A 99 6.29 16.52 -28.67
CA VAL A 99 6.25 17.59 -27.66
C VAL A 99 7.57 18.35 -27.65
N ASP A 100 7.53 19.69 -27.63
CA ASP A 100 8.73 20.53 -27.46
C ASP A 100 9.10 20.62 -25.96
N PHE A 101 10.23 20.02 -25.60
CA PHE A 101 10.70 20.08 -24.23
C PHE A 101 12.22 20.07 -24.09
N SER A 102 12.70 20.71 -23.02
CA SER A 102 14.06 20.55 -22.51
C SER A 102 14.06 19.59 -21.32
N TYR A 103 15.15 18.84 -21.12
CA TYR A 103 15.24 17.83 -20.07
C TYR A 103 16.43 18.05 -19.15
N ALA A 104 16.20 17.90 -17.84
CA ALA A 104 17.25 17.82 -16.83
C ALA A 104 17.00 16.63 -15.89
N PRO A 105 18.02 15.84 -15.53
CA PRO A 105 17.84 14.70 -14.64
C PRO A 105 17.45 15.08 -13.21
N GLY A 106 17.93 16.21 -12.66
CA GLY A 106 17.64 16.68 -11.30
C GLY A 106 18.22 15.81 -10.16
N PHE A 107 18.28 14.49 -10.34
CA PHE A 107 18.88 13.52 -9.44
C PHE A 107 19.36 12.29 -10.22
N VAL A 108 20.09 11.39 -9.55
CA VAL A 108 20.47 10.09 -10.12
C VAL A 108 20.20 8.95 -9.12
N THR A 109 19.63 7.87 -9.62
CA THR A 109 19.25 6.65 -8.88
C THR A 109 20.38 5.60 -8.87
N ASP A 110 21.28 5.64 -9.84
CA ASP A 110 22.44 4.74 -9.88
C ASP A 110 23.45 5.10 -8.78
N LYS A 111 23.63 4.20 -7.81
CA LYS A 111 24.53 4.35 -6.66
C LYS A 111 25.98 4.71 -7.03
N LYS A 112 26.51 4.20 -8.14
CA LYS A 112 27.89 4.48 -8.58
C LYS A 112 27.99 5.87 -9.20
N LYS A 113 26.97 6.29 -9.96
CA LYS A 113 26.90 7.63 -10.53
C LYS A 113 26.65 8.69 -9.46
N LYS A 114 25.79 8.40 -8.47
CA LYS A 114 25.48 9.32 -7.36
C LYS A 114 26.73 9.81 -6.62
N LYS A 115 27.75 8.94 -6.47
CA LYS A 115 29.03 9.31 -5.82
C LYS A 115 29.94 10.22 -6.67
N LYS A 116 29.64 10.41 -7.95
CA LYS A 116 30.50 11.12 -8.91
C LYS A 116 29.90 12.44 -9.40
N VAL A 117 28.65 12.72 -9.07
CA VAL A 117 27.92 13.89 -9.55
C VAL A 117 27.51 14.75 -8.36
N SER A 118 27.68 16.07 -8.48
CA SER A 118 27.23 17.02 -7.47
C SER A 118 25.71 17.18 -7.54
N GLU A 119 25.03 17.01 -6.40
CA GLU A 119 23.58 17.26 -6.31
C GLU A 119 23.27 18.73 -6.58
N ASP A 120 24.11 19.67 -6.14
CA ASP A 120 23.92 21.11 -6.41
C ASP A 120 23.96 21.43 -7.90
N ALA A 121 24.87 20.79 -8.64
CA ALA A 121 24.97 20.98 -10.08
C ALA A 121 23.73 20.43 -10.82
N LEU A 122 23.18 19.31 -10.37
CA LEU A 122 21.96 18.72 -10.93
C LEU A 122 20.73 19.60 -10.66
N VAL A 123 20.64 20.18 -9.45
CA VAL A 123 19.58 21.12 -9.09
C VAL A 123 19.70 22.41 -9.91
N GLU A 124 20.91 22.96 -10.06
CA GLU A 124 21.14 24.16 -10.88
C GLU A 124 20.76 23.93 -12.36
N GLU A 125 21.14 22.78 -12.94
CA GLU A 125 20.73 22.39 -14.29
C GLU A 125 19.20 22.32 -14.43
N ALA A 126 18.52 21.72 -13.45
CA ALA A 126 17.06 21.63 -13.43
C ALA A 126 16.38 23.00 -13.32
N VAL A 127 16.87 23.87 -12.43
CA VAL A 127 16.38 25.26 -12.29
C VAL A 127 16.57 26.03 -13.59
N ASN A 128 17.73 25.92 -14.23
CA ASN A 128 18.00 26.60 -15.50
C ASN A 128 17.08 26.09 -16.63
N THR A 129 16.80 24.78 -16.64
CA THR A 129 15.88 24.16 -17.61
C THR A 129 14.44 24.64 -17.42
N ALA A 130 14.02 24.92 -16.17
CA ALA A 130 12.66 25.34 -15.83
C ALA A 130 12.33 26.81 -16.18
N LYS A 131 13.35 27.70 -16.25
CA LYS A 131 13.15 29.16 -16.40
C LYS A 131 12.34 29.57 -17.62
N ASP A 132 12.63 28.98 -18.77
CA ASP A 132 12.06 29.38 -20.06
C ASP A 132 10.95 28.44 -20.54
N ALA A 133 10.45 27.57 -19.66
CA ALA A 133 9.36 26.65 -19.95
C ALA A 133 8.01 27.24 -19.55
N GLU A 134 6.96 26.94 -20.31
CA GLU A 134 5.59 27.36 -19.96
C GLU A 134 5.00 26.52 -18.83
N ALA A 135 5.41 25.26 -18.72
CA ALA A 135 5.13 24.40 -17.58
C ALA A 135 6.28 23.40 -17.36
N VAL A 136 6.42 22.96 -16.11
CA VAL A 136 7.42 21.97 -15.68
C VAL A 136 6.73 20.65 -15.35
N LEU A 137 7.21 19.55 -15.91
CA LEU A 137 6.79 18.19 -15.60
C LEU A 137 7.87 17.53 -14.75
N MET A 138 7.59 17.38 -13.46
CA MET A 138 8.55 16.89 -12.48
C MET A 138 8.24 15.45 -12.09
N PHE A 139 9.07 14.52 -12.54
CA PHE A 139 8.96 13.09 -12.28
C PHE A 139 9.83 12.73 -11.06
N ILE A 140 9.19 12.64 -9.90
CA ILE A 140 9.85 12.35 -8.62
C ILE A 140 9.06 11.28 -7.86
N GLY A 141 9.62 10.79 -6.76
CA GLY A 141 8.94 9.73 -6.02
C GLY A 141 9.81 9.02 -5.00
N LEU A 142 9.35 7.86 -4.55
CA LEU A 142 10.12 6.92 -3.75
C LEU A 142 11.04 6.09 -4.66
N THR A 143 12.21 5.72 -4.14
CA THR A 143 13.16 4.85 -4.84
C THR A 143 13.15 3.46 -4.21
N ASP A 144 13.82 2.50 -4.85
CA ASP A 144 14.00 1.13 -4.35
C ASP A 144 14.49 1.05 -2.89
N GLU A 145 15.25 2.06 -2.45
CA GLU A 145 15.80 2.15 -1.09
C GLU A 145 14.73 2.48 -0.04
N TYR A 146 13.62 3.08 -0.44
CA TYR A 146 12.52 3.45 0.45
C TYR A 146 11.40 2.41 0.46
N GLU A 147 11.29 1.56 -0.57
CA GLU A 147 10.20 0.60 -0.72
C GLU A 147 10.73 -0.76 -1.16
N THR A 148 11.23 -1.53 -0.19
CA THR A 148 11.78 -2.86 -0.40
C THR A 148 11.14 -3.86 0.54
N GLU A 149 10.93 -5.08 0.03
CA GLU A 149 10.56 -6.22 0.86
C GLU A 149 11.52 -6.39 2.05
N GLY A 150 10.94 -6.75 3.20
CA GLY A 150 11.67 -7.07 4.43
C GLY A 150 12.05 -5.86 5.27
N CYS A 151 11.68 -4.64 4.88
CA CYS A 151 11.93 -3.43 5.66
C CYS A 151 10.76 -2.45 5.57
N ASP A 152 10.35 -1.93 6.72
CA ASP A 152 9.39 -0.83 6.79
C ASP A 152 10.10 0.53 6.73
N ARG A 153 9.40 1.53 6.18
CA ARG A 153 9.87 2.92 6.21
C ARG A 153 9.77 3.48 7.63
N LYS A 154 10.74 4.31 8.01
CA LYS A 154 10.77 5.01 9.30
C LYS A 154 10.08 6.39 9.27
N HIS A 155 9.73 6.87 8.07
CA HIS A 155 9.05 8.15 7.85
C HIS A 155 8.28 8.12 6.52
N ILE A 156 7.31 9.02 6.36
CA ILE A 156 6.55 9.17 5.11
C ILE A 156 7.17 10.17 4.12
N ASN A 157 8.27 10.83 4.46
CA ASN A 157 8.90 11.82 3.58
C ASN A 157 9.39 11.22 2.26
N LEU A 158 9.33 12.02 1.19
CA LEU A 158 10.09 11.81 -0.04
C LEU A 158 11.61 11.91 0.22
N PRO A 159 12.46 11.40 -0.71
CA PRO A 159 13.88 11.67 -0.66
C PRO A 159 14.15 13.19 -0.54
N PRO A 160 14.99 13.65 0.41
CA PRO A 160 15.18 15.09 0.67
C PRO A 160 15.53 15.92 -0.57
N LEU A 161 16.32 15.35 -1.49
CA LEU A 161 16.69 16.01 -2.74
C LEU A 161 15.47 16.27 -3.65
N HIS A 162 14.46 15.39 -3.63
CA HIS A 162 13.25 15.58 -4.44
C HIS A 162 12.42 16.76 -3.94
N ASN A 163 12.29 16.92 -2.61
CA ASN A 163 11.64 18.10 -2.02
C ASN A 163 12.40 19.38 -2.35
N ARG A 164 13.73 19.38 -2.17
CA ARG A 164 14.59 20.52 -2.54
C ARG A 164 14.44 20.89 -4.03
N LEU A 165 14.37 19.89 -4.91
CA LEU A 165 14.21 20.12 -6.35
C LEU A 165 12.90 20.86 -6.66
N VAL A 166 11.80 20.46 -6.02
CA VAL A 166 10.50 21.14 -6.16
C VAL A 166 10.60 22.59 -5.70
N GLU A 167 11.13 22.81 -4.50
CA GLU A 167 11.26 24.14 -3.90
C GLU A 167 12.11 25.09 -4.74
N GLU A 168 13.26 24.62 -5.27
CA GLU A 168 14.14 25.45 -6.10
C GLU A 168 13.52 25.75 -7.47
N VAL A 169 12.84 24.78 -8.10
CA VAL A 169 12.14 25.00 -9.37
C VAL A 169 10.97 25.98 -9.19
N LEU A 170 10.24 25.90 -8.07
CA LEU A 170 9.14 26.81 -7.75
C LEU A 170 9.57 28.28 -7.60
N LYS A 171 10.86 28.55 -7.39
CA LYS A 171 11.40 29.93 -7.36
C LYS A 171 11.47 30.57 -8.74
N VAL A 172 11.54 29.77 -9.80
CA VAL A 172 11.67 30.25 -11.18
C VAL A 172 10.47 29.96 -12.06
N ASN A 173 9.62 28.99 -11.70
CA ASN A 173 8.41 28.65 -12.45
C ASN A 173 7.28 28.21 -11.52
N LYS A 174 6.07 28.75 -11.70
CA LYS A 174 4.89 28.41 -10.88
C LYS A 174 3.99 27.34 -11.50
N ASN A 175 4.13 27.07 -12.80
CA ASN A 175 3.35 26.08 -13.51
C ASN A 175 3.99 24.70 -13.39
N VAL A 176 4.14 24.24 -12.15
CA VAL A 176 4.79 22.95 -11.83
C VAL A 176 3.72 21.86 -11.70
N VAL A 177 3.84 20.83 -12.53
CA VAL A 177 3.10 19.58 -12.42
C VAL A 177 4.02 18.54 -11.81
N VAL A 178 3.68 18.02 -10.63
CA VAL A 178 4.41 16.93 -10.02
C VAL A 178 3.75 15.60 -10.38
N VAL A 179 4.55 14.72 -10.98
CA VAL A 179 4.18 13.35 -11.29
C VAL A 179 4.90 12.44 -10.29
N LEU A 180 4.14 11.86 -9.38
CA LEU A 180 4.64 11.03 -8.29
C LEU A 180 4.67 9.56 -8.67
N ALA A 181 5.78 8.89 -8.39
CA ALA A 181 5.91 7.43 -8.47
C ALA A 181 6.28 6.84 -7.10
N GLY A 182 5.57 5.81 -6.65
CA GLY A 182 5.79 5.19 -5.35
C GLY A 182 4.60 4.33 -4.93
N GLY A 183 4.84 3.25 -4.20
CA GLY A 183 3.77 2.35 -3.75
C GLY A 183 3.01 2.85 -2.52
N ALA A 184 3.63 3.70 -1.70
CA ALA A 184 3.12 4.14 -0.42
C ALA A 184 2.85 5.65 -0.35
N VAL A 185 2.06 6.04 0.65
CA VAL A 185 1.80 7.43 1.03
C VAL A 185 3.11 8.20 1.27
N VAL A 186 3.13 9.45 0.80
CA VAL A 186 4.25 10.36 1.02
C VAL A 186 3.81 11.73 1.53
N ASP A 187 4.62 12.31 2.42
CA ASP A 187 4.50 13.73 2.74
C ASP A 187 5.04 14.61 1.59
N MET A 188 4.35 15.72 1.37
CA MET A 188 4.55 16.67 0.28
C MET A 188 4.41 18.10 0.83
N PRO A 189 5.45 18.64 1.48
CA PRO A 189 5.38 19.97 2.11
C PRO A 189 5.09 21.10 1.11
N TRP A 190 5.41 20.91 -0.17
CA TRP A 190 5.19 21.83 -1.28
C TRP A 190 3.84 21.64 -2.01
N ALA A 191 2.97 20.73 -1.55
CA ALA A 191 1.74 20.38 -2.28
C ALA A 191 0.82 21.59 -2.53
N ASP A 192 0.81 22.56 -1.62
CA ASP A 192 -0.01 23.76 -1.73
C ASP A 192 0.56 24.79 -2.73
N ASP A 193 1.86 24.72 -3.04
CA ASP A 193 2.57 25.67 -3.91
C ASP A 193 2.66 25.24 -5.39
N VAL A 194 2.54 23.94 -5.67
CA VAL A 194 2.56 23.41 -7.05
C VAL A 194 1.18 23.51 -7.71
N ALA A 195 1.14 23.65 -9.02
CA ALA A 195 -0.12 23.80 -9.76
C ALA A 195 -0.89 22.48 -9.86
N ALA A 196 -0.20 21.35 -10.08
CA ALA A 196 -0.86 20.05 -10.20
C ALA A 196 -0.05 18.91 -9.60
N ILE A 197 -0.74 17.88 -9.12
CA ILE A 197 -0.15 16.66 -8.57
C ILE A 197 -0.90 15.47 -9.18
N LEU A 198 -0.16 14.62 -9.89
CA LEU A 198 -0.64 13.36 -10.44
C LEU A 198 0.14 12.22 -9.78
N ASN A 199 -0.56 11.37 -9.02
CA ASN A 199 0.04 10.18 -8.44
C ASN A 199 -0.13 8.99 -9.38
N MET A 200 1.00 8.49 -9.89
CA MET A 200 1.04 7.30 -10.75
C MET A 200 1.04 6.00 -9.96
N PHE A 201 1.37 6.03 -8.67
CA PHE A 201 1.78 4.84 -7.93
C PHE A 201 2.93 4.08 -8.62
N LEU A 202 2.76 2.78 -8.83
CA LEU A 202 3.67 1.88 -9.54
C LEU A 202 2.90 1.21 -10.68
N THR A 203 2.86 1.88 -11.84
CA THR A 203 1.97 1.56 -12.97
C THR A 203 2.46 0.45 -13.91
N GLY A 204 3.49 -0.30 -13.54
CA GLY A 204 4.00 -1.40 -14.36
C GLY A 204 4.57 -0.95 -15.71
N GLN A 205 4.64 -1.91 -16.63
CA GLN A 205 5.49 -1.83 -17.82
C GLN A 205 5.12 -0.74 -18.85
N ALA A 206 3.89 -0.23 -18.80
CA ALA A 206 3.35 0.76 -19.74
C ALA A 206 3.04 2.11 -19.07
N GLY A 207 3.64 2.37 -17.90
CA GLY A 207 3.36 3.56 -17.10
C GLY A 207 3.80 4.86 -17.74
N GLY A 208 4.88 4.83 -18.53
CA GLY A 208 5.45 5.99 -19.20
C GLY A 208 4.55 6.54 -20.30
N SER A 209 3.93 5.66 -21.10
CA SER A 209 2.96 6.11 -22.10
C SER A 209 1.60 6.46 -21.48
N ALA A 210 1.14 5.68 -20.49
CA ALA A 210 -0.12 5.95 -19.80
C ALA A 210 -0.15 7.32 -19.11
N VAL A 211 0.95 7.76 -18.49
CA VAL A 211 1.00 9.08 -17.84
C VAL A 211 0.97 10.20 -18.87
N CYS A 212 1.60 10.03 -20.03
CA CYS A 212 1.55 11.02 -21.10
C CYS A 212 0.13 11.18 -21.66
N ASP A 213 -0.61 10.08 -21.85
CA ASP A 213 -2.02 10.15 -22.26
C ASP A 213 -2.86 11.00 -21.29
N ILE A 214 -2.61 10.89 -19.97
CA ILE A 214 -3.28 11.71 -18.96
C ILE A 214 -2.82 13.16 -19.03
N LEU A 215 -1.51 13.40 -19.05
CA LEU A 215 -0.94 14.76 -19.03
C LEU A 215 -1.46 15.62 -20.19
N PHE A 216 -1.71 15.03 -21.35
CA PHE A 216 -2.23 15.74 -22.54
C PHE A 216 -3.72 15.50 -22.80
N GLY A 217 -4.43 14.80 -21.92
CA GLY A 217 -5.88 14.66 -21.98
C GLY A 217 -6.40 13.71 -23.06
N ASP A 218 -5.53 12.85 -23.60
CA ASP A 218 -5.94 11.69 -24.42
C ASP A 218 -6.71 10.68 -23.54
N VAL A 219 -6.42 10.65 -22.24
CA VAL A 219 -7.21 9.96 -21.20
C VAL A 219 -7.57 10.92 -20.07
N ASN A 220 -8.83 10.88 -19.63
CA ASN A 220 -9.30 11.60 -18.45
C ASN A 220 -8.99 10.78 -17.18
N PRO A 221 -8.26 11.32 -16.17
CA PRO A 221 -7.94 10.60 -14.96
C PRO A 221 -9.21 10.21 -14.20
N SER A 222 -9.22 8.98 -13.68
CA SER A 222 -10.39 8.40 -13.00
C SER A 222 -10.02 7.46 -11.84
N GLY A 223 -8.75 7.41 -11.46
CA GLY A 223 -8.32 6.70 -10.26
C GLY A 223 -8.83 7.43 -9.01
N LYS A 224 -9.05 6.66 -7.93
CA LYS A 224 -9.36 7.17 -6.59
C LYS A 224 -8.36 6.59 -5.59
N LEU A 225 -7.95 7.36 -4.59
CA LEU A 225 -7.00 6.92 -3.57
C LEU A 225 -7.53 5.72 -2.79
N SER A 226 -6.74 4.66 -2.70
CA SER A 226 -7.00 3.50 -1.84
C SER A 226 -6.50 3.69 -0.40
N GLU A 227 -5.80 4.78 -0.11
CA GLU A 227 -5.21 5.12 1.18
C GLU A 227 -5.49 6.59 1.53
N SER A 228 -5.55 6.90 2.83
CA SER A 228 -5.61 8.30 3.29
C SER A 228 -4.20 8.90 3.34
N TYR A 229 -4.04 10.12 2.86
CA TYR A 229 -2.78 10.88 2.95
C TYR A 229 -2.86 11.82 4.16
N PRO A 230 -2.29 11.47 5.32
CA PRO A 230 -2.29 12.36 6.48
C PRO A 230 -1.32 13.54 6.26
N PHE A 231 -1.41 14.55 7.12
CA PHE A 231 -0.44 15.65 7.13
C PHE A 231 0.88 15.24 7.77
N ALA A 232 0.86 14.36 8.77
CA ALA A 232 2.05 13.83 9.42
C ALA A 232 1.95 12.32 9.67
N LEU A 233 3.09 11.63 9.85
CA LEU A 233 3.08 10.20 10.20
C LEU A 233 2.44 9.97 11.57
N GLU A 234 2.68 10.89 12.49
CA GLU A 234 2.18 10.88 13.88
C GLU A 234 0.66 11.01 13.96
N ASP A 235 0.02 11.50 12.89
CA ASP A 235 -1.44 11.53 12.82
C ASP A 235 -2.04 10.13 12.61
N ASN A 236 -1.27 9.16 12.12
CA ASN A 236 -1.74 7.80 11.84
C ASN A 236 -2.16 7.07 13.12
N SER A 237 -3.25 6.32 13.05
CA SER A 237 -3.82 5.58 14.18
C SER A 237 -2.85 4.61 14.84
N SER A 238 -1.93 4.02 14.07
CA SER A 238 -0.95 3.05 14.56
C SER A 238 0.42 3.64 14.91
N ALA A 239 0.62 4.96 14.77
CA ALA A 239 1.93 5.60 14.86
C ALA A 239 2.67 5.32 16.18
N ASN A 240 1.95 5.18 17.30
CA ASN A 240 2.53 4.95 18.62
C ASN A 240 2.81 3.47 18.94
N TYR A 241 2.24 2.54 18.18
CA TYR A 241 2.30 1.10 18.47
C TYR A 241 2.95 0.28 17.35
N PHE A 242 3.31 0.91 16.24
CA PHE A 242 4.12 0.34 15.17
C PHE A 242 5.59 0.79 15.27
N PRO A 243 6.60 -0.09 15.09
CA PRO A 243 6.52 -1.50 14.68
C PRO A 243 6.33 -2.48 15.84
N GLY A 244 6.00 -2.01 17.04
CA GLY A 244 5.87 -2.84 18.24
C GLY A 244 7.22 -3.27 18.82
N THR A 245 7.26 -4.47 19.39
CA THR A 245 8.45 -5.07 20.00
C THR A 245 8.95 -6.26 19.17
N SER A 246 10.00 -6.95 19.64
CA SER A 246 10.55 -8.12 18.94
C SER A 246 9.60 -9.33 18.91
N VAL A 247 8.55 -9.35 19.74
CA VAL A 247 7.65 -10.51 19.88
C VAL A 247 6.18 -10.18 19.66
N SER A 248 5.80 -8.90 19.71
CA SER A 248 4.39 -8.49 19.61
C SER A 248 4.25 -7.10 19.00
N VAL A 249 3.17 -6.90 18.24
CA VAL A 249 2.71 -5.58 17.77
C VAL A 249 1.27 -5.42 18.21
N GLU A 250 0.97 -4.35 18.93
CA GLU A 250 -0.34 -4.14 19.55
C GLU A 250 -1.22 -3.27 18.64
N TYR A 251 -2.32 -3.83 18.14
CA TYR A 251 -3.25 -3.14 17.23
C TYR A 251 -4.31 -2.41 18.07
N ARG A 252 -3.86 -1.43 18.87
CA ARG A 252 -4.71 -0.73 19.83
C ARG A 252 -5.79 0.11 19.17
N GLU A 253 -5.59 0.51 17.92
CA GLU A 253 -6.56 1.22 17.10
C GLU A 253 -7.78 0.37 16.72
N SER A 254 -7.70 -0.97 16.85
CA SER A 254 -8.79 -1.89 16.53
C SER A 254 -9.34 -1.63 15.11
N VAL A 255 -10.64 -1.37 14.96
CA VAL A 255 -11.28 -1.12 13.66
C VAL A 255 -10.96 0.27 13.07
N TYR A 256 -10.33 1.16 13.83
CA TYR A 256 -10.01 2.53 13.43
C TYR A 256 -8.69 2.56 12.63
N VAL A 257 -8.75 1.99 11.41
CA VAL A 257 -7.62 1.97 10.46
C VAL A 257 -7.94 2.84 9.24
N GLY A 258 -7.02 3.73 8.88
CA GLY A 258 -7.18 4.64 7.74
C GLY A 258 -8.35 5.60 7.93
N TYR A 259 -9.17 5.80 6.89
CA TYR A 259 -10.30 6.75 6.95
C TYR A 259 -11.32 6.44 8.05
N ARG A 260 -11.43 5.17 8.48
CA ARG A 260 -12.29 4.78 9.62
C ARG A 260 -11.91 5.55 10.88
N TYR A 261 -10.61 5.75 11.09
CA TYR A 261 -10.10 6.57 12.17
C TYR A 261 -10.23 8.07 11.88
N TYR A 262 -9.64 8.55 10.77
CA TYR A 262 -9.58 9.99 10.50
C TYR A 262 -10.97 10.63 10.43
N ASP A 263 -11.96 9.93 9.88
CA ASP A 263 -13.32 10.45 9.77
C ASP A 263 -14.08 10.38 11.10
N THR A 264 -13.82 9.37 11.94
CA THR A 264 -14.50 9.24 13.25
C THR A 264 -13.90 10.20 14.29
N ALA A 265 -12.58 10.38 14.28
CA ALA A 265 -11.86 11.30 15.15
C ALA A 265 -11.86 12.74 14.63
N ASP A 266 -12.55 13.01 13.51
CA ASP A 266 -12.59 14.31 12.81
C ASP A 266 -11.19 14.92 12.59
N LYS A 267 -10.21 14.09 12.23
CA LYS A 267 -8.84 14.54 11.97
C LYS A 267 -8.68 15.02 10.53
N PRO A 268 -7.99 16.15 10.28
CA PRO A 268 -7.69 16.59 8.94
C PRO A 268 -6.71 15.63 8.26
N VAL A 269 -6.90 15.43 6.96
CA VAL A 269 -5.98 14.69 6.08
C VAL A 269 -5.74 15.55 4.85
N ARG A 270 -4.56 15.44 4.24
CA ARG A 270 -4.24 16.18 3.02
C ARG A 270 -5.12 15.70 1.86
N PHE A 271 -5.26 14.38 1.71
CA PHE A 271 -6.18 13.79 0.75
C PHE A 271 -6.93 12.59 1.38
N PRO A 272 -8.27 12.59 1.36
CA PRO A 272 -9.05 11.53 2.00
C PRO A 272 -9.10 10.25 1.16
N PHE A 273 -9.49 9.15 1.80
CA PHE A 273 -9.75 7.89 1.10
C PHE A 273 -10.82 8.08 0.01
N GLY A 274 -10.63 7.39 -1.11
CA GLY A 274 -11.54 7.46 -2.25
C GLY A 274 -11.51 8.79 -3.01
N PHE A 275 -10.56 9.69 -2.72
CA PHE A 275 -10.41 10.97 -3.42
C PHE A 275 -9.72 10.82 -4.78
N GLY A 276 -10.10 11.65 -5.75
CA GLY A 276 -9.43 11.75 -7.05
C GLY A 276 -10.21 12.66 -7.99
N LEU A 277 -9.51 13.64 -8.56
CA LEU A 277 -10.05 14.61 -9.50
C LEU A 277 -10.18 14.03 -10.91
N SER A 278 -10.93 14.74 -11.75
CA SER A 278 -11.15 14.44 -13.16
C SER A 278 -11.02 15.73 -13.98
N TYR A 279 -10.81 15.60 -15.30
CA TYR A 279 -10.92 16.73 -16.23
C TYR A 279 -12.37 17.11 -16.58
N THR A 280 -13.35 16.40 -15.99
CA THR A 280 -14.77 16.75 -16.09
C THR A 280 -15.40 16.78 -14.70
N THR A 281 -16.66 17.21 -14.61
CA THR A 281 -17.43 17.29 -13.36
C THR A 281 -18.61 16.35 -13.38
N PHE A 282 -19.01 15.87 -12.20
CA PHE A 282 -20.12 14.95 -12.03
C PHE A 282 -21.11 15.45 -10.97
N GLU A 283 -22.39 15.31 -11.27
CA GLU A 283 -23.50 15.60 -10.36
C GLU A 283 -24.21 14.30 -9.98
N TYR A 284 -24.64 14.21 -8.72
CA TYR A 284 -25.32 13.05 -8.16
C TYR A 284 -26.74 13.47 -7.76
N SER A 285 -27.74 12.67 -8.09
CA SER A 285 -29.14 12.98 -7.81
C SER A 285 -30.01 11.74 -7.62
N ASP A 286 -31.28 11.95 -7.24
CA ASP A 286 -32.34 10.93 -7.21
C ASP A 286 -32.00 9.66 -6.39
N LEU A 287 -31.39 9.80 -5.21
CA LEU A 287 -31.14 8.64 -4.32
C LEU A 287 -32.44 7.96 -3.88
N LYS A 288 -32.51 6.66 -4.16
CA LYS A 288 -33.62 5.77 -3.82
C LYS A 288 -33.08 4.51 -3.15
N LEU A 289 -33.87 4.01 -2.21
CA LEU A 289 -33.67 2.73 -1.57
C LEU A 289 -34.86 1.84 -1.92
N SER A 290 -34.63 0.54 -2.09
CA SER A 290 -35.71 -0.42 -2.40
C SER A 290 -36.79 -0.52 -1.31
N ALA A 291 -36.44 -0.15 -0.07
CA ALA A 291 -37.35 -0.05 1.06
C ALA A 291 -36.81 0.96 2.10
N ASP A 292 -37.70 1.51 2.92
CA ASP A 292 -37.32 2.34 4.07
C ASP A 292 -37.11 1.50 5.36
N SER A 293 -37.47 0.21 5.31
CA SER A 293 -37.21 -0.78 6.38
C SER A 293 -36.96 -2.16 5.77
N ILE A 294 -35.97 -2.88 6.30
CA ILE A 294 -35.60 -4.24 5.85
C ILE A 294 -35.28 -5.13 7.06
N LYS A 295 -35.28 -6.46 6.88
CA LYS A 295 -34.60 -7.37 7.79
C LYS A 295 -33.13 -7.47 7.43
N ASP A 296 -32.28 -7.84 8.39
CA ASP A 296 -30.85 -8.07 8.15
C ASP A 296 -30.56 -9.20 7.14
N THR A 297 -31.54 -10.07 6.87
CA THR A 297 -31.48 -11.12 5.85
C THR A 297 -31.85 -10.66 4.44
N ASP A 298 -32.41 -9.46 4.29
CA ASP A 298 -32.82 -8.92 3.00
C ASP A 298 -31.64 -8.20 2.32
N THR A 299 -31.74 -8.04 1.00
CA THR A 299 -30.80 -7.21 0.22
C THR A 299 -31.43 -5.85 -0.04
N LEU A 300 -30.75 -4.77 0.36
CA LEU A 300 -31.14 -3.40 0.05
C LEU A 300 -30.54 -2.98 -1.29
N LYS A 301 -31.38 -2.53 -2.23
CA LYS A 301 -30.90 -1.89 -3.47
C LYS A 301 -30.82 -0.39 -3.27
N VAL A 302 -29.65 0.17 -3.53
CA VAL A 302 -29.38 1.60 -3.52
C VAL A 302 -29.25 2.06 -4.96
N SER A 303 -30.19 2.87 -5.45
CA SER A 303 -30.11 3.45 -6.80
C SER A 303 -30.06 4.97 -6.77
N PHE A 304 -29.29 5.55 -7.67
CA PHE A 304 -29.13 7.01 -7.82
C PHE A 304 -28.63 7.31 -9.23
N LYS A 305 -28.65 8.57 -9.63
CA LYS A 305 -28.16 9.00 -10.94
C LYS A 305 -26.84 9.73 -10.82
N ILE A 306 -26.01 9.57 -11.85
CA ILE A 306 -24.80 10.35 -12.05
C ILE A 306 -24.85 10.97 -13.44
N LYS A 307 -24.66 12.28 -13.50
CA LYS A 307 -24.55 13.04 -14.73
C LYS A 307 -23.15 13.62 -14.88
N ASN A 308 -22.57 13.47 -16.06
CA ASN A 308 -21.38 14.21 -16.44
C ASN A 308 -21.79 15.61 -16.88
N THR A 309 -21.46 16.61 -16.07
CA THR A 309 -21.84 18.02 -16.26
C THR A 309 -20.79 18.85 -16.98
N GLY A 310 -19.61 18.30 -17.25
CA GLY A 310 -18.55 18.98 -17.99
C GLY A 310 -18.60 18.74 -19.50
N ASP A 311 -17.52 19.14 -20.17
CA ASP A 311 -17.36 19.13 -21.63
C ASP A 311 -16.47 17.97 -22.13
N ARG A 312 -16.03 17.09 -21.22
CA ARG A 312 -15.17 15.94 -21.54
C ARG A 312 -15.79 14.65 -21.08
N ASP A 313 -15.60 13.61 -21.88
CA ASP A 313 -15.88 12.24 -21.48
C ASP A 313 -15.02 11.87 -20.27
N GLY A 314 -15.58 11.08 -19.35
CA GLY A 314 -14.89 10.72 -18.12
C GLY A 314 -15.54 9.55 -17.41
N ALA A 315 -14.82 9.00 -16.43
CA ALA A 315 -15.36 7.97 -15.56
C ALA A 315 -15.38 8.45 -14.11
N GLU A 316 -16.48 8.19 -13.42
CA GLU A 316 -16.68 8.47 -12.00
C GLU A 316 -16.77 7.16 -11.22
N VAL A 317 -16.28 7.16 -9.97
CA VAL A 317 -16.41 6.05 -9.02
C VAL A 317 -17.33 6.50 -7.89
N ALA A 318 -18.59 6.11 -7.98
CA ALA A 318 -19.54 6.34 -6.90
C ALA A 318 -19.29 5.35 -5.76
N GLN A 319 -19.19 5.88 -4.55
CA GLN A 319 -18.87 5.12 -3.34
C GLN A 319 -20.08 5.15 -2.41
N VAL A 320 -20.48 3.98 -1.93
CA VAL A 320 -21.61 3.79 -1.01
C VAL A 320 -21.08 3.39 0.36
N TYR A 321 -21.31 4.25 1.34
CA TYR A 321 -20.94 4.05 2.73
C TYR A 321 -22.20 3.79 3.58
N VAL A 322 -22.02 3.03 4.65
CA VAL A 322 -23.06 2.79 5.66
C VAL A 322 -22.59 3.37 6.99
N ASN A 323 -23.47 4.13 7.63
CA ASN A 323 -23.30 4.65 8.99
C ASN A 323 -24.40 4.04 9.88
N ASP A 324 -23.99 3.43 10.98
CA ASP A 324 -24.89 2.95 12.04
C ASP A 324 -25.12 4.09 13.03
N VAL A 325 -26.34 4.65 13.07
CA VAL A 325 -26.61 5.91 13.75
C VAL A 325 -26.47 5.77 15.27
N GLU A 326 -26.91 4.64 15.82
CA GLU A 326 -26.83 4.32 17.24
C GLU A 326 -26.39 2.87 17.41
N SER A 327 -25.07 2.67 17.58
CA SER A 327 -24.48 1.35 17.81
C SER A 327 -24.16 1.12 19.29
N THR A 328 -24.42 -0.08 19.82
CA THR A 328 -24.02 -0.42 21.20
C THR A 328 -22.52 -0.59 21.30
N ILE A 329 -21.91 -1.25 20.30
CA ILE A 329 -20.45 -1.40 20.20
C ILE A 329 -19.82 -0.18 19.50
N TYR A 330 -18.55 0.09 19.76
CA TYR A 330 -17.84 1.15 19.03
C TYR A 330 -17.70 0.78 17.55
N ARG A 331 -17.94 1.74 16.66
CA ARG A 331 -17.86 1.57 15.20
C ARG A 331 -17.30 2.83 14.54
N PRO A 332 -16.67 2.71 13.36
CA PRO A 332 -16.37 3.88 12.53
C PRO A 332 -17.65 4.64 12.20
N VAL A 333 -17.57 5.98 12.11
CA VAL A 333 -18.71 6.84 11.74
C VAL A 333 -19.33 6.48 10.40
N LYS A 334 -18.57 5.84 9.51
CA LYS A 334 -19.07 5.22 8.28
C LYS A 334 -18.05 4.24 7.72
N GLU A 335 -18.53 3.28 6.94
CA GLU A 335 -17.70 2.29 6.26
C GLU A 335 -18.14 2.10 4.81
N LEU A 336 -17.19 2.01 3.88
CA LEU A 336 -17.43 1.69 2.48
C LEU A 336 -17.99 0.26 2.38
N LYS A 337 -19.19 0.10 1.80
CA LYS A 337 -19.85 -1.19 1.59
C LYS A 337 -20.12 -1.53 0.12
N GLY A 338 -19.92 -0.57 -0.78
CA GLY A 338 -19.96 -0.82 -2.22
C GLY A 338 -19.43 0.36 -3.03
N PHE A 339 -19.06 0.11 -4.28
CA PHE A 339 -18.70 1.16 -5.21
C PHE A 339 -18.98 0.72 -6.64
N LYS A 340 -19.20 1.69 -7.54
CA LYS A 340 -19.39 1.43 -8.97
C LYS A 340 -18.65 2.48 -9.79
N LYS A 341 -17.79 2.02 -10.70
CA LYS A 341 -17.19 2.87 -11.73
C LYS A 341 -18.13 2.96 -12.94
N VAL A 342 -18.44 4.17 -13.39
CA VAL A 342 -19.31 4.43 -14.55
C VAL A 342 -18.62 5.39 -15.50
N PHE A 343 -18.57 5.04 -16.78
CA PHE A 343 -18.12 5.93 -17.85
C PHE A 343 -19.32 6.71 -18.41
N LEU A 344 -19.14 8.01 -18.57
CA LEU A 344 -20.16 8.95 -19.03
C LEU A 344 -19.55 9.88 -20.08
N LYS A 345 -20.20 9.96 -21.25
CA LYS A 345 -19.90 11.02 -22.22
C LYS A 345 -20.27 12.40 -21.66
N ALA A 346 -19.70 13.46 -22.20
CA ALA A 346 -20.10 14.82 -21.82
C ALA A 346 -21.62 15.01 -21.93
N GLY A 347 -22.27 15.47 -20.85
CA GLY A 347 -23.72 15.66 -20.76
C GLY A 347 -24.54 14.38 -20.52
N GLU A 348 -23.94 13.19 -20.58
CA GLU A 348 -24.64 11.91 -20.34
C GLU A 348 -25.03 11.74 -18.87
N GLU A 349 -26.19 11.13 -18.62
CA GLU A 349 -26.67 10.73 -17.29
C GLU A 349 -26.94 9.22 -17.29
N LYS A 350 -26.53 8.52 -16.22
CA LYS A 350 -26.83 7.10 -16.01
C LYS A 350 -27.35 6.85 -14.61
N GLU A 351 -28.27 5.90 -14.50
CA GLU A 351 -28.64 5.31 -13.22
C GLU A 351 -27.58 4.28 -12.81
N VAL A 352 -27.22 4.31 -11.52
CA VAL A 352 -26.26 3.43 -10.87
C VAL A 352 -26.99 2.69 -9.76
N GLU A 353 -26.77 1.38 -9.67
CA GLU A 353 -27.32 0.53 -8.60
C GLU A 353 -26.17 -0.18 -7.86
N VAL A 354 -26.28 -0.22 -6.53
CA VAL A 354 -25.40 -0.97 -5.63
C VAL A 354 -26.27 -1.77 -4.66
N GLU A 355 -25.98 -3.06 -4.51
CA GLU A 355 -26.69 -3.95 -3.59
C GLU A 355 -25.93 -4.06 -2.27
N LEU A 356 -26.65 -3.95 -1.16
CA LEU A 356 -26.13 -4.08 0.20
C LEU A 356 -26.80 -5.28 0.89
N ASP A 357 -26.00 -6.29 1.20
CA ASP A 357 -26.43 -7.49 1.94
C ASP A 357 -26.23 -7.34 3.46
N LYS A 358 -26.49 -8.42 4.22
CA LYS A 358 -26.28 -8.47 5.68
C LYS A 358 -24.92 -7.89 6.12
N ARG A 359 -23.84 -8.19 5.40
CA ARG A 359 -22.47 -7.77 5.77
C ARG A 359 -22.25 -6.27 5.63
N ALA A 360 -23.11 -5.58 4.87
CA ALA A 360 -23.10 -4.13 4.78
C ALA A 360 -23.42 -3.47 6.12
N PHE A 361 -24.31 -4.08 6.91
CA PHE A 361 -24.77 -3.54 8.19
C PHE A 361 -24.07 -4.16 9.40
N ALA A 362 -23.47 -5.34 9.21
CA ALA A 362 -22.93 -6.13 10.31
C ALA A 362 -21.61 -5.64 10.89
N PHE A 363 -21.40 -5.95 12.18
CA PHE A 363 -20.10 -5.98 12.86
C PHE A 363 -19.78 -7.42 13.31
N TYR A 364 -18.52 -7.69 13.64
CA TYR A 364 -18.15 -9.00 14.19
C TYR A 364 -18.34 -8.99 15.70
N ASN A 365 -19.26 -9.81 16.20
CA ASN A 365 -19.53 -9.95 17.62
C ASN A 365 -18.62 -11.04 18.21
N VAL A 366 -17.68 -10.62 19.07
CA VAL A 366 -16.68 -11.52 19.67
C VAL A 366 -17.26 -12.53 20.65
N ASP A 367 -18.37 -12.20 21.33
CA ASP A 367 -19.03 -13.11 22.27
C ASP A 367 -19.83 -14.19 21.54
N ALA A 368 -20.42 -13.82 20.38
CA ALA A 368 -21.16 -14.74 19.52
C ALA A 368 -20.27 -15.51 18.53
N HIS A 369 -19.02 -15.08 18.36
CA HIS A 369 -18.08 -15.56 17.33
C HIS A 369 -18.64 -15.48 15.89
N ASP A 370 -19.50 -14.50 15.60
CA ASP A 370 -20.20 -14.37 14.31
C ASP A 370 -20.52 -12.92 13.94
N TRP A 371 -20.86 -12.68 12.67
CA TRP A 371 -21.31 -11.40 12.14
C TRP A 371 -22.77 -11.12 12.49
N GLN A 372 -23.01 -9.97 13.11
CA GLN A 372 -24.32 -9.60 13.63
C GLN A 372 -24.69 -8.17 13.24
N VAL A 373 -25.99 -7.90 13.10
CA VAL A 373 -26.56 -6.60 12.71
C VAL A 373 -27.49 -6.11 13.80
N GLU A 374 -27.16 -5.01 14.46
CA GLU A 374 -28.04 -4.41 15.46
C GLU A 374 -29.31 -3.87 14.81
N THR A 375 -30.44 -3.99 15.53
CA THR A 375 -31.69 -3.38 15.08
C THR A 375 -31.60 -1.87 15.30
N GLY A 376 -31.82 -1.07 14.26
CA GLY A 376 -31.70 0.38 14.36
C GLY A 376 -31.79 1.12 13.04
N GLU A 377 -31.56 2.43 13.10
CA GLU A 377 -31.47 3.28 11.93
C GLU A 377 -30.04 3.27 11.37
N PHE A 378 -29.93 3.03 10.07
CA PHE A 378 -28.69 3.16 9.32
C PHE A 378 -28.83 4.25 8.27
N LYS A 379 -27.79 5.05 8.08
CA LYS A 379 -27.70 6.00 6.96
C LYS A 379 -26.89 5.39 5.82
N ILE A 380 -27.47 5.43 4.62
CA ILE A 380 -26.80 5.14 3.36
C ILE A 380 -26.27 6.46 2.81
N LEU A 381 -24.95 6.55 2.64
CA LEU A 381 -24.25 7.74 2.19
C LEU A 381 -23.61 7.45 0.83
N VAL A 382 -23.96 8.24 -0.20
CA VAL A 382 -23.36 8.14 -1.53
C VAL A 382 -22.44 9.33 -1.75
N GLY A 383 -21.17 9.07 -2.05
CA GLY A 383 -20.15 10.10 -2.22
C GLY A 383 -19.20 9.85 -3.39
N ALA A 384 -18.51 10.92 -3.79
CA ALA A 384 -17.42 10.87 -4.76
C ALA A 384 -16.06 10.58 -4.10
N SER A 385 -15.99 10.69 -2.76
CA SER A 385 -14.90 10.28 -1.87
C SER A 385 -15.43 10.08 -0.44
N SER A 386 -14.61 9.61 0.50
CA SER A 386 -15.04 9.46 1.91
C SER A 386 -15.41 10.78 2.59
N ARG A 387 -14.97 11.93 2.05
CA ARG A 387 -15.28 13.28 2.57
C ARG A 387 -16.03 14.15 1.58
N ASP A 388 -16.52 13.58 0.48
CA ASP A 388 -17.36 14.27 -0.49
C ASP A 388 -18.67 13.50 -0.67
N ILE A 389 -19.46 13.47 0.41
CA ILE A 389 -20.79 12.85 0.45
C ILE A 389 -21.77 13.76 -0.28
N LYS A 390 -22.45 13.23 -1.29
CA LYS A 390 -23.36 13.96 -2.17
C LYS A 390 -24.81 13.75 -1.79
N LEU A 391 -25.17 12.51 -1.43
CA LEU A 391 -26.54 12.10 -1.13
C LEU A 391 -26.55 11.25 0.14
N GLU A 392 -27.63 11.37 0.91
CA GLU A 392 -27.88 10.51 2.07
C GLU A 392 -29.35 10.10 2.16
N LYS A 393 -29.61 8.90 2.65
CA LYS A 393 -30.97 8.44 3.00
C LYS A 393 -30.91 7.40 4.13
N SER A 394 -31.85 7.46 5.07
CA SER A 394 -31.97 6.48 6.15
C SER A 394 -32.74 5.23 5.73
N VAL A 395 -32.41 4.11 6.38
CA VAL A 395 -33.14 2.83 6.35
C VAL A 395 -33.16 2.23 7.75
N ASN A 396 -34.30 1.66 8.16
CA ASN A 396 -34.37 0.88 9.39
C ASN A 396 -34.02 -0.58 9.09
N VAL A 397 -33.14 -1.18 9.89
CA VAL A 397 -32.77 -2.59 9.76
C VAL A 397 -33.22 -3.34 11.01
N GLU A 398 -33.96 -4.42 10.83
CA GLU A 398 -34.40 -5.32 11.89
C GLU A 398 -33.53 -6.57 11.92
N SER A 399 -32.91 -6.85 13.06
CA SER A 399 -32.14 -8.07 13.25
C SER A 399 -33.04 -9.29 13.34
N SER A 400 -32.75 -10.33 12.56
CA SER A 400 -33.49 -11.61 12.60
C SER A 400 -33.18 -12.46 13.84
N VAL A 401 -32.13 -12.12 14.60
CA VAL A 401 -31.65 -12.89 15.75
C VAL A 401 -31.42 -11.99 16.95
N ALA A 402 -31.78 -12.48 18.14
CA ALA A 402 -31.46 -11.81 19.40
C ALA A 402 -30.11 -12.32 19.94
N TYR A 403 -29.22 -11.41 20.30
CA TYR A 403 -27.91 -11.71 20.88
C TYR A 403 -27.48 -10.57 21.81
N ALA A 404 -26.54 -10.86 22.71
CA ALA A 404 -25.91 -9.84 23.53
C ALA A 404 -24.84 -9.11 22.71
N VAL A 405 -24.85 -7.77 22.75
CA VAL A 405 -23.81 -6.94 22.12
C VAL A 405 -22.80 -6.55 23.19
N PRO A 406 -21.49 -6.74 22.96
CA PRO A 406 -20.46 -6.20 23.83
C PRO A 406 -20.59 -4.68 23.95
N ASP A 407 -20.76 -4.18 25.17
CA ASP A 407 -20.76 -2.74 25.47
C ASP A 407 -19.52 -2.37 26.30
N TYR A 408 -18.58 -1.71 25.61
CA TYR A 408 -17.33 -1.25 26.20
C TYR A 408 -17.35 0.21 26.70
N ARG A 409 -18.49 0.91 26.72
CA ARG A 409 -18.52 2.35 27.08
C ARG A 409 -17.95 2.63 28.47
N ARG A 410 -18.11 1.69 29.40
CA ARG A 410 -17.59 1.82 30.76
C ARG A 410 -16.14 1.39 30.91
N THR A 411 -15.72 0.35 30.18
CA THR A 411 -14.41 -0.30 30.35
C THR A 411 -13.36 0.20 29.36
N ALA A 412 -13.78 0.65 28.20
CA ALA A 412 -12.93 1.17 27.13
C ALA A 412 -13.56 2.39 26.41
N PRO A 413 -13.87 3.49 27.13
CA PRO A 413 -14.54 4.66 26.58
C PRO A 413 -13.79 5.31 25.41
N ASN A 414 -12.45 5.23 25.34
CA ASN A 414 -11.65 5.86 24.28
C ASN A 414 -12.00 5.35 22.87
N TYR A 415 -12.51 4.13 22.76
CA TYR A 415 -12.96 3.59 21.48
C TYR A 415 -14.23 4.28 20.97
N TYR A 416 -15.05 4.90 21.83
CA TYR A 416 -16.23 5.64 21.41
C TYR A 416 -15.83 7.08 21.09
N GLY A 417 -15.62 7.37 19.79
CA GLY A 417 -15.06 8.63 19.31
C GLY A 417 -13.64 8.53 18.76
N ALA A 418 -13.07 7.32 18.72
CA ALA A 418 -11.76 7.03 18.11
C ALA A 418 -10.57 7.80 18.72
N ASP A 419 -10.55 8.02 20.05
CA ASP A 419 -9.38 8.50 20.79
C ASP A 419 -8.38 7.37 21.05
N ILE A 420 -7.79 6.85 19.96
CA ILE A 420 -7.06 5.58 19.97
C ILE A 420 -5.53 5.71 19.92
N THR A 421 -4.99 6.93 19.85
CA THR A 421 -3.54 7.10 19.73
C THR A 421 -2.81 6.75 21.02
N ALA A 422 -3.48 6.74 22.17
CA ALA A 422 -2.89 6.43 23.47
C ALA A 422 -3.87 5.66 24.38
N VAL A 423 -4.44 4.56 23.87
CA VAL A 423 -5.37 3.72 24.64
C VAL A 423 -4.66 3.13 25.87
N PRO A 424 -5.18 3.30 27.09
CA PRO A 424 -4.60 2.67 28.29
C PRO A 424 -4.71 1.15 28.28
N ASP A 425 -3.75 0.46 28.93
CA ASP A 425 -3.70 -1.02 28.97
C ASP A 425 -5.01 -1.66 29.46
N GLU A 426 -5.65 -1.09 30.48
CA GLU A 426 -6.93 -1.61 31.00
C GLU A 426 -8.06 -1.55 29.97
N GLN A 427 -8.10 -0.49 29.16
CA GLN A 427 -9.09 -0.35 28.09
C GLN A 427 -8.79 -1.30 26.94
N TYR A 428 -7.52 -1.42 26.56
CA TYR A 428 -7.10 -2.35 25.51
C TYR A 428 -7.35 -3.81 25.92
N LYS A 429 -7.04 -4.21 27.16
CA LYS A 429 -7.37 -5.54 27.70
C LYS A 429 -8.86 -5.84 27.66
N ALA A 430 -9.70 -4.85 28.00
CA ALA A 430 -11.14 -5.02 27.96
C ALA A 430 -11.64 -5.36 26.54
N VAL A 431 -11.07 -4.72 25.51
CA VAL A 431 -11.39 -5.00 24.09
C VAL A 431 -10.73 -6.28 23.59
N LEU A 432 -9.48 -6.55 24.00
CA LEU A 432 -8.70 -7.72 23.61
C LEU A 432 -9.33 -9.02 24.14
N GLY A 433 -10.02 -8.95 25.27
CA GLY A 433 -10.69 -10.10 25.90
C GLY A 433 -9.74 -11.04 26.66
N HIS A 434 -8.46 -10.70 26.75
CA HIS A 434 -7.45 -11.41 27.54
C HIS A 434 -6.31 -10.47 27.96
N GLU A 435 -5.39 -10.95 28.79
CA GLU A 435 -4.20 -10.18 29.19
C GLU A 435 -3.32 -9.82 27.98
N ILE A 436 -2.72 -8.63 28.01
CA ILE A 436 -1.77 -8.21 26.98
C ILE A 436 -0.59 -9.20 26.98
N PRO A 437 -0.26 -9.82 25.84
CA PRO A 437 0.89 -10.73 25.75
C PRO A 437 2.18 -10.05 26.20
N GLU A 438 3.13 -10.84 26.70
CA GLU A 438 4.46 -10.32 27.04
C GLU A 438 5.09 -9.65 25.82
N ASN A 439 5.55 -8.41 26.01
CA ASN A 439 6.13 -7.59 24.95
C ASN A 439 7.64 -7.80 24.80
N GLU A 440 8.24 -8.65 25.63
CA GLU A 440 9.64 -9.03 25.55
C GLU A 440 9.79 -10.55 25.52
N ARG A 441 10.84 -11.02 24.85
CA ARG A 441 11.24 -12.43 24.91
C ARG A 441 11.74 -12.76 26.31
N ASP A 442 11.20 -13.81 26.92
CA ASP A 442 11.75 -14.43 28.13
C ASP A 442 13.20 -14.92 27.90
N LYS A 443 14.16 -14.14 28.38
CA LYS A 443 15.60 -14.41 28.20
C LYS A 443 16.12 -15.58 29.03
N SER A 444 15.32 -16.10 29.99
CA SER A 444 15.68 -17.29 30.76
C SER A 444 15.50 -18.59 29.95
N LYS A 445 14.64 -18.56 28.93
CA LYS A 445 14.42 -19.70 28.03
C LYS A 445 15.51 -19.79 26.97
N PRO A 446 15.96 -21.00 26.60
CA PRO A 446 16.90 -21.17 25.50
C PRO A 446 16.26 -20.77 24.15
N LEU A 447 17.08 -20.29 23.23
CA LEU A 447 16.70 -20.11 21.82
C LEU A 447 16.39 -21.47 21.20
N THR A 448 15.37 -21.51 20.34
CA THR A 448 14.95 -22.69 19.59
C THR A 448 15.07 -22.42 18.08
N ILE A 449 14.77 -23.42 17.25
CA ILE A 449 14.74 -23.23 15.79
C ILE A 449 13.65 -22.25 15.33
N LEU A 450 12.71 -21.87 16.21
CA LEU A 450 11.68 -20.88 15.93
C LEU A 450 12.17 -19.44 16.18
N ASN A 451 13.30 -19.27 16.86
CA ASN A 451 13.92 -17.98 17.09
C ASN A 451 14.75 -17.53 15.89
N THR A 452 14.95 -16.21 15.82
CA THR A 452 15.73 -15.54 14.79
C THR A 452 17.21 -15.44 15.21
N ILE A 453 18.09 -14.99 14.31
CA ILE A 453 19.47 -14.65 14.71
C ILE A 453 19.47 -13.36 15.55
N GLU A 454 18.57 -12.42 15.25
CA GLU A 454 18.41 -11.17 15.99
C GLU A 454 18.03 -11.39 17.46
N ASP A 455 17.22 -12.43 17.76
CA ASP A 455 16.87 -12.83 19.15
C ASP A 455 18.10 -13.17 20.00
N ALA A 456 19.24 -13.49 19.37
CA ALA A 456 20.49 -13.83 20.05
C ALA A 456 21.42 -12.62 20.25
N ALA A 457 21.01 -11.40 19.90
CA ALA A 457 21.88 -10.21 19.86
C ALA A 457 22.55 -9.88 21.22
N ASP A 458 21.87 -10.17 22.34
CA ASP A 458 22.40 -9.93 23.69
C ASP A 458 23.47 -10.94 24.11
N GLY A 459 23.52 -12.10 23.45
CA GLY A 459 24.49 -13.15 23.72
C GLY A 459 25.87 -12.82 23.14
N LYS A 460 26.94 -13.30 23.78
CA LYS A 460 28.32 -13.07 23.31
C LYS A 460 28.56 -13.49 21.86
N TRP A 461 28.12 -14.68 21.45
CA TRP A 461 28.28 -15.16 20.07
C TRP A 461 27.17 -14.66 19.15
N GLY A 462 25.93 -14.59 19.62
CA GLY A 462 24.82 -14.05 18.83
C GLY A 462 25.01 -12.58 18.49
N GLY A 463 25.42 -11.74 19.44
CA GLY A 463 25.77 -10.33 19.20
C GLY A 463 27.01 -10.12 18.32
N ARG A 464 27.96 -11.08 18.31
CA ARG A 464 29.05 -11.09 17.32
C ARG A 464 28.54 -11.43 15.92
N LEU A 465 27.70 -12.46 15.82
CA LEU A 465 27.12 -12.90 14.55
C LEU A 465 26.22 -11.82 13.93
N ASN A 466 25.34 -11.20 14.74
CA ASN A 466 24.51 -10.07 14.33
C ASN A 466 25.33 -8.94 13.73
N ARG A 467 26.33 -8.44 14.46
CA ARG A 467 27.21 -7.36 13.98
C ARG A 467 27.96 -7.75 12.70
N LEU A 468 28.40 -9.00 12.60
CA LEU A 468 29.09 -9.48 11.41
C LEU A 468 28.16 -9.54 10.19
N LEU A 469 26.94 -10.05 10.37
CA LEU A 469 25.93 -10.13 9.31
C LEU A 469 25.48 -8.74 8.87
N LYS A 470 25.14 -7.83 9.80
CA LYS A 470 24.78 -6.43 9.49
C LYS A 470 25.92 -5.72 8.73
N LYS A 471 27.17 -5.91 9.14
CA LYS A 471 28.35 -5.35 8.45
C LYS A 471 28.55 -5.91 7.03
N PHE A 472 28.32 -7.20 6.83
CA PHE A 472 28.60 -7.87 5.54
C PHE A 472 27.46 -7.68 4.53
N LEU A 473 26.21 -7.72 5.00
CA LEU A 473 25.01 -7.64 4.16
C LEU A 473 24.49 -6.21 4.01
N GLY A 474 25.00 -5.26 4.80
CA GLY A 474 24.43 -3.92 4.92
C GLY A 474 23.22 -3.91 5.86
N GLU A 475 22.78 -2.71 6.20
CA GLU A 475 21.58 -2.47 7.03
C GLU A 475 20.37 -2.20 6.13
N ASP A 476 19.17 -2.36 6.70
CA ASP A 476 17.87 -1.99 6.11
C ASP A 476 17.69 -2.47 4.65
N ASN A 477 17.95 -3.75 4.40
CA ASN A 477 17.68 -4.39 3.11
C ASN A 477 17.22 -5.85 3.26
N LEU A 478 16.58 -6.38 2.21
CA LEU A 478 16.02 -7.74 2.18
C LEU A 478 17.01 -8.83 2.60
N MET A 479 18.26 -8.79 2.14
CA MET A 479 19.23 -9.83 2.46
C MET A 479 19.58 -9.84 3.96
N SER A 480 19.71 -8.65 4.55
CA SER A 480 19.94 -8.47 5.99
C SER A 480 18.72 -8.94 6.79
N ALA A 481 17.51 -8.55 6.39
CA ALA A 481 16.26 -8.98 7.02
C ALA A 481 16.10 -10.51 6.98
N VAL A 482 16.29 -11.13 5.81
CA VAL A 482 16.25 -12.59 5.63
C VAL A 482 17.27 -13.30 6.53
N ALA A 483 18.49 -12.77 6.62
CA ALA A 483 19.54 -13.39 7.42
C ALA A 483 19.30 -13.25 8.94
N LEU A 484 18.70 -12.14 9.37
CA LEU A 484 18.63 -11.80 10.79
C LEU A 484 17.28 -12.12 11.43
N GLN A 485 16.19 -11.95 10.68
CA GLN A 485 14.82 -11.94 11.19
C GLN A 485 14.01 -13.18 10.77
N LEU A 486 14.51 -14.01 9.86
CA LEU A 486 13.89 -15.32 9.64
C LEU A 486 14.18 -16.28 10.80
N PRO A 487 13.19 -17.07 11.24
CA PRO A 487 13.41 -18.16 12.15
C PRO A 487 14.48 -19.13 11.63
N ILE A 488 15.31 -19.68 12.52
CA ILE A 488 16.41 -20.59 12.14
C ILE A 488 15.90 -21.80 11.34
N LYS A 489 14.68 -22.29 11.59
CA LYS A 489 14.05 -23.37 10.83
C LYS A 489 13.95 -23.05 9.33
N ASN A 490 13.80 -21.79 8.94
CA ASN A 490 13.67 -21.39 7.56
C ASN A 490 14.98 -21.58 6.79
N PHE A 491 16.14 -21.47 7.44
CA PHE A 491 17.40 -21.84 6.79
C PHE A 491 17.42 -23.32 6.39
N ILE A 492 16.74 -24.19 7.15
CA ILE A 492 16.64 -25.62 6.79
C ILE A 492 15.83 -25.79 5.52
N SER A 493 14.63 -25.20 5.47
CA SER A 493 13.73 -25.36 4.33
C SER A 493 14.18 -24.59 3.08
N MET A 494 14.80 -23.42 3.23
CA MET A 494 15.16 -22.52 2.11
C MET A 494 16.55 -22.78 1.53
N SER A 495 17.41 -23.53 2.22
CA SER A 495 18.78 -23.80 1.75
C SER A 495 18.88 -24.93 0.72
N PHE A 496 17.75 -25.47 0.25
CA PHE A 496 17.72 -26.66 -0.62
C PHE A 496 18.56 -27.82 -0.07
N GLY A 497 18.55 -27.96 1.26
CA GLY A 497 19.24 -29.01 2.00
C GLY A 497 20.67 -28.67 2.44
N ILE A 498 21.26 -27.55 1.99
CA ILE A 498 22.64 -27.16 2.35
C ILE A 498 22.77 -26.95 3.86
N PHE A 499 21.76 -26.36 4.49
CA PHE A 499 21.69 -26.14 5.91
C PHE A 499 20.83 -27.23 6.57
N SER A 500 21.49 -28.27 7.08
CA SER A 500 20.78 -29.41 7.68
C SER A 500 20.20 -29.10 9.06
N PRO A 501 19.21 -29.88 9.56
CA PRO A 501 18.74 -29.78 10.95
C PRO A 501 19.85 -29.86 11.99
N ARG A 502 20.86 -30.71 11.74
CA ARG A 502 22.07 -30.83 12.60
C ARG A 502 22.92 -29.54 12.63
N MET A 503 22.94 -28.77 11.54
CA MET A 503 23.60 -27.47 11.51
C MET A 503 22.81 -26.44 12.31
N ALA A 504 21.48 -26.46 12.24
CA ALA A 504 20.62 -25.63 13.08
C ALA A 504 20.85 -25.92 14.58
N GLU A 505 20.90 -27.19 14.99
CA GLU A 505 21.26 -27.58 16.36
C GLU A 505 22.66 -27.09 16.75
N GLY A 506 23.64 -27.24 15.85
CA GLY A 506 25.00 -26.74 16.08
C GLY A 506 25.04 -25.22 16.29
N LEU A 507 24.24 -24.47 15.52
CA LEU A 507 24.07 -23.03 15.70
C LEU A 507 23.44 -22.73 17.07
N LEU A 508 22.36 -23.42 17.45
CA LEU A 508 21.73 -23.23 18.76
C LEU A 508 22.68 -23.55 19.94
N VAL A 509 23.57 -24.53 19.82
CA VAL A 509 24.61 -24.80 20.83
C VAL A 509 25.58 -23.61 20.97
N ILE A 510 25.91 -22.94 19.86
CA ILE A 510 26.74 -21.73 19.89
C ILE A 510 25.99 -20.58 20.56
N LEU A 511 24.73 -20.39 20.19
CA LEU A 511 23.91 -19.25 20.64
C LEU A 511 23.47 -19.39 22.12
N ASN A 512 23.13 -20.60 22.59
CA ASN A 512 22.64 -20.84 23.95
C ASN A 512 23.73 -21.20 24.97
N GLU A 513 24.72 -22.04 24.60
CA GLU A 513 25.59 -22.70 25.59
C GLU A 513 27.00 -22.07 25.70
N ASP A 514 27.32 -21.01 24.96
CA ASP A 514 28.69 -20.45 24.79
C ASP A 514 29.73 -21.51 24.33
N LYS A 515 29.28 -22.68 23.84
CA LYS A 515 30.13 -23.81 23.42
C LYS A 515 30.46 -23.74 21.94
N PHE A 516 31.19 -22.68 21.55
CA PHE A 516 31.55 -22.40 20.17
C PHE A 516 32.15 -23.61 19.43
N CYS A 517 33.17 -24.25 20.00
CA CYS A 517 33.86 -25.38 19.36
C CYS A 517 32.96 -26.61 19.15
N LYS A 518 32.04 -26.89 20.09
CA LYS A 518 31.10 -28.03 19.98
C LYS A 518 30.10 -27.77 18.87
N GLY A 519 29.47 -26.59 18.88
CA GLY A 519 28.51 -26.22 17.85
C GLY A 519 29.14 -26.14 16.46
N LEU A 520 30.36 -25.60 16.34
CA LEU A 520 31.09 -25.57 15.07
C LEU A 520 31.37 -26.98 14.52
N ARG A 521 31.77 -27.93 15.37
CA ARG A 521 31.92 -29.34 14.98
C ARG A 521 30.60 -29.95 14.49
N MET A 522 29.48 -29.59 15.11
CA MET A 522 28.14 -30.05 14.68
C MET A 522 27.75 -29.46 13.33
N ILE A 523 28.00 -28.16 13.10
CA ILE A 523 27.77 -27.48 11.82
C ILE A 523 28.60 -28.13 10.70
N ILE A 524 29.91 -28.26 10.92
CA ILE A 524 30.83 -28.89 9.97
C ILE A 524 30.37 -30.32 9.68
N GLY A 525 30.11 -31.12 10.72
CA GLY A 525 29.66 -32.50 10.57
C GLY A 525 28.30 -32.63 9.86
N GLY A 526 27.37 -31.70 10.09
CA GLY A 526 26.08 -31.65 9.42
C GLY A 526 26.19 -31.35 7.93
N PHE A 527 27.07 -30.41 7.56
CA PHE A 527 27.35 -30.09 6.16
C PHE A 527 27.93 -31.30 5.40
N PHE A 528 28.93 -32.00 5.97
CA PHE A 528 29.52 -33.18 5.34
C PHE A 528 28.56 -34.36 5.25
N LYS A 529 27.83 -34.68 6.34
CA LYS A 529 26.88 -35.80 6.37
C LYS A 529 25.61 -35.56 5.56
N GLY A 530 25.20 -34.30 5.40
CA GLY A 530 24.08 -33.90 4.56
C GLY A 530 24.40 -33.86 3.05
N GLY A 531 25.63 -34.15 2.66
CA GLY A 531 26.05 -34.10 1.26
C GLY A 531 26.19 -32.67 0.73
N GLY A 532 26.58 -31.71 1.57
CA GLY A 532 26.60 -30.27 1.26
C GLY A 532 27.34 -29.91 -0.03
N PHE A 533 28.46 -30.57 -0.35
CA PHE A 533 29.17 -30.37 -1.63
C PHE A 533 28.32 -30.77 -2.86
N LYS A 534 27.53 -31.84 -2.75
CA LYS A 534 26.63 -32.34 -3.81
C LYS A 534 25.42 -31.43 -4.00
N GLN A 535 24.98 -30.74 -2.95
CA GLN A 535 23.90 -29.75 -3.02
C GLN A 535 24.39 -28.40 -3.53
N LEU A 536 25.59 -27.95 -3.12
CA LEU A 536 26.25 -26.76 -3.68
C LEU A 536 26.48 -26.88 -5.19
N SER A 537 26.80 -28.08 -5.70
CA SER A 537 26.91 -28.28 -7.15
C SER A 537 25.57 -28.17 -7.88
N LYS A 538 24.45 -28.55 -7.24
CA LYS A 538 23.11 -28.41 -7.84
C LYS A 538 22.66 -26.95 -7.89
N LEU A 539 22.97 -26.17 -6.86
CA LEU A 539 22.66 -24.74 -6.80
C LEU A 539 23.46 -23.89 -7.79
N LYS A 540 24.57 -24.38 -8.34
CA LYS A 540 25.29 -23.72 -9.43
C LYS A 540 24.69 -23.99 -10.83
N GLN A 541 23.76 -24.93 -10.93
CA GLN A 541 23.08 -25.32 -12.17
C GLN A 541 21.69 -24.66 -12.31
N ILE A 542 21.19 -24.09 -11.22
CA ILE A 542 20.01 -23.22 -11.14
C ILE A 542 20.53 -21.79 -11.16
#